data_AF-A0A7T8K923-F1
#
_entry.id   AF-A0A7T8K923-F1
#
_cell.length_a   1.000
_cell.length_b   1.000
_cell.length_c   1.000
_cell.angle_alpha   90.00
_cell.angle_beta   90.00
_cell.angle_gamma   90.00
#
_symmetry.space_group_name_H-M   'P 1'
#
loop_
_entity.id
_entity.type
_entity.pdbx_description
1 polymer ?
#
loop_
_entity_poly.entity_id
_entity_poly.type
_entity_poly.pdbx_seq_one_letter_code
_entity_poly.pdbx_strand_id
1 'polypeptide(L)' 'MRWSSEERAFAVEAYFSNRQSVVATQHAFRNRCNVAPRGPVPDWKSIVT' A
#
# COMPACT_ATOMS: atom_id res chain seq x y z
N MET A 1 -5.91 -6.37 -12.85
CA MET A 1 -4.96 -6.07 -11.75
C MET A 1 -4.81 -4.56 -11.70
N ARG A 2 -5.15 -3.92 -10.57
CA ARG A 2 -5.15 -2.46 -10.47
C ARG A 2 -3.73 -1.89 -10.31
N TRP A 3 -2.87 -2.63 -9.59
CA TRP A 3 -1.50 -2.25 -9.25
C TRP A 3 -0.48 -3.17 -9.93
N SER A 4 0.69 -2.61 -10.25
CA SER A 4 1.82 -3.37 -10.77
C SER A 4 2.36 -4.34 -9.71
N SER A 5 3.13 -5.34 -10.13
CA SER A 5 3.80 -6.26 -9.20
C SER A 5 4.75 -5.52 -8.24
N GLU A 6 5.40 -4.45 -8.71
CA GLU A 6 6.29 -3.62 -7.89
C GLU A 6 5.53 -2.85 -6.81
N GLU A 7 4.41 -2.23 -7.18
CA GLU A 7 3.55 -1.49 -6.24
C GLU A 7 2.99 -2.43 -5.15
N ARG A 8 2.63 -3.66 -5.54
CA ARG A 8 2.17 -4.67 -4.59
C ARG A 8 3.27 -5.13 -3.65
N ALA A 9 4.47 -5.41 -4.18
CA ALA A 9 5.61 -5.79 -3.36
C ALA A 9 5.92 -4.70 -2.31
N PHE A 10 5.94 -3.43 -2.74
CA PHE A 10 6.10 -2.30 -1.83
C PHE A 10 5.03 -2.25 -0.74
N ALA A 11 3.76 -2.47 -1.07
CA ALA A 11 2.67 -2.47 -0.09
C ALA A 11 2.86 -3.55 0.99
N VAL A 12 3.29 -4.75 0.60
CA VAL A 12 3.57 -5.86 1.52
C VAL A 12 4.77 -5.55 2.41
N GLU A 13 5.87 -5.07 1.84
CA GLU A 13 7.07 -4.69 2.61
C GLU A 13 6.77 -3.57 3.60
N ALA A 14 6.10 -2.51 3.14
CA ALA A 14 5.71 -1.38 3.97
C ALA A 14 4.78 -1.81 5.12
N TYR A 15 3.96 -2.84 4.94
CA TYR A 15 3.12 -3.38 6.02
C TYR A 15 3.95 -3.99 7.14
N PHE A 16 4.95 -4.80 6.82
CA PHE A 16 5.84 -5.37 7.83
C PHE A 16 6.72 -4.30 8.49
N SER A 17 7.25 -3.34 7.73
CA SER A 17 8.03 -2.23 8.29
C SER A 17 7.22 -1.32 9.21
N ASN A 18 5.91 -1.16 8.94
CA ASN A 18 5.00 -0.33 9.75
C ASN A 18 4.30 -1.10 10.88
N ARG A 19 4.92 -2.17 11.40
CA ARG A 19 4.37 -2.99 12.50
C ARG A 19 2.96 -3.50 12.21
N GLN A 20 2.71 -3.93 10.97
CA GLN A 20 1.42 -4.46 10.53
C GLN A 20 0.26 -3.43 10.57
N SER A 21 0.57 -2.14 10.48
CA SER A 21 -0.45 -1.08 10.38
C SER A 21 -0.88 -0.87 8.94
N VAL A 22 -2.13 -1.24 8.62
CA VAL A 22 -2.75 -1.02 7.30
C VAL A 22 -2.80 0.47 6.96
N VAL A 23 -3.17 1.32 7.91
CA VAL A 23 -3.30 2.77 7.69
C VAL A 23 -1.93 3.38 7.36
N ALA A 24 -0.89 3.06 8.14
CA ALA A 24 0.46 3.55 7.87
C ALA A 24 0.98 3.08 6.49
N THR A 25 0.67 1.83 6.12
CA THR A 25 0.99 1.26 4.81
C THR A 25 0.31 2.02 3.67
N GLN A 26 -0.99 2.32 3.81
CA GLN A 26 -1.74 3.09 2.82
C GLN A 26 -1.21 4.52 2.67
N HIS A 27 -0.79 5.15 3.77
CA HIS A 27 -0.13 6.46 3.73
C HIS A 27 1.23 6.39 3.01
N ALA A 28 2.06 5.40 3.32
CA ALA A 28 3.35 5.20 2.65
C ALA A 28 3.17 4.92 1.15
N PHE A 29 2.21 4.05 0.79
CA PHE A 29 1.85 3.74 -0.59
C PHE A 29 1.40 4.97 -1.35
N ARG A 30 0.52 5.78 -0.74
CA ARG A 30 0.03 7.02 -1.33
C ARG A 30 1.19 7.96 -1.69
N ASN A 31 2.14 8.13 -0.78
CA ASN A 31 3.31 8.99 -0.99
C ASN A 31 4.25 8.42 -2.07
N ARG A 32 4.53 7.11 -2.04
CA ARG A 32 5.44 6.45 -3.00
C ARG A 32 4.91 6.45 -4.43
N CYS A 33 3.61 6.20 -4.60
CA CYS A 33 2.94 6.07 -5.89
C CYS A 33 2.27 7.37 -6.36
N ASN A 34 2.48 8.49 -5.65
CA ASN A 34 1.87 9.80 -5.95
C ASN A 34 0.34 9.74 -6.15
N VAL A 35 -0.34 8.97 -5.30
CA VAL A 35 -1.80 8.80 -5.39
C VAL A 35 -2.49 10.05 -4.84
N ALA A 36 -3.36 10.67 -5.64
CA ALA A 36 -4.13 11.85 -5.23
C ALA A 36 -4.87 11.61 -3.90
N PRO A 37 -5.22 12.63 -3.08
CA PRO A 37 -5.80 12.44 -1.74
C PRO A 37 -7.05 11.56 -1.63
N ARG A 38 -7.87 11.50 -2.69
CA ARG A 38 -9.05 10.61 -2.80
C ARG A 38 -8.86 9.44 -3.76
N GLY A 39 -7.65 9.29 -4.27
CA GLY A 39 -7.25 8.19 -5.12
C GLY A 39 -7.31 6.84 -4.40
N PRO A 40 -7.45 5.75 -5.16
CA PRO A 40 -7.47 4.40 -4.63
C PRO A 40 -6.12 3.97 -4.04
N VAL A 41 -6.15 3.27 -2.92
CA VAL A 41 -4.99 2.61 -2.30
C VAL A 41 -5.30 1.12 -2.08
N PRO A 42 -4.29 0.25 -1.91
CA PRO A 42 -4.52 -1.14 -1.53
C PRO A 42 -5.35 -1.23 -0.25
N ASP A 43 -6.38 -2.08 -0.27
CA ASP A 43 -7.12 -2.43 0.94
C ASP A 43 -6.33 -3.46 1.77
N TRP A 44 -6.77 -3.71 3.01
CA TRP A 44 -6.09 -4.65 3.89
C TRP A 44 -5.97 -6.06 3.27
N LYS A 45 -6.98 -6.49 2.50
CA LYS A 45 -6.95 -7.79 1.80
C LYS A 45 -5.83 -7.83 0.76
N SER A 46 -5.67 -6.77 -0.03
CA SER A 46 -4.61 -6.66 -1.04
C SER A 46 -3.20 -6.55 -0.44
N ILE A 47 -3.09 -6.20 0.85
CA ILE A 47 -1.81 -6.05 1.56
C ILE A 47 -1.42 -7.35 2.29
N VAL A 48 -2.39 -8.08 2.85
CA VAL A 48 -2.14 -9.26 3.71
C VAL A 48 -2.18 -10.59 2.93
N THR A 49 -2.63 -10.59 1.68
CA THR A 49 -2.69 -11.77 0.80
C THR A 49 -1.40 -11.97 0.03
#